data_AF-A0A258BJG3-F1
#
_entry.id   AF-A0A258BJG3-F1
#
_cell.length_a   1.000
_cell.length_b   1.000
_cell.length_c   1.000
_cell.angle_alpha   90.00
_cell.angle_beta   90.00
_cell.angle_gamma   90.00
#
_symmetry.space_group_name_H-M   'P 1'
#
loop_
_entity.id
_entity.type
_entity.pdbx_description
1 polymer ?
#
loop_
_entity_poly.entity_id
_entity_poly.type
_entity_poly.pdbx_seq_one_letter_code
_entity_poly.pdbx_strand_id
1 'polypeptide(L)'
;ACGSGAEANGFGSTAIGTNAQANWQNTTAIGANASAVGAWSLSVGEGSSSATGGATAIGTRANASGGYSIALGVQALSSGAESIAMGDTAKATAFISTAIGTLSLASGEGAIALGVQATASGVGSIALGRNSLAADDNVVSVGNTTLQRRIINVGLGTLSATSTDAVTGAQLYATNQNVTAAQSTADTALADAATAQTTADGAVADAAAAHTTANTALANAATAQTTANTARTEAATAQTTANTARTEAATAQNSADLARTEAAAAQSSANTALTDAATAQATATTARTEAAAAQTTADTALANAAAAQTTADTARVEAATAQTTANTALTNAATAQATADIARDEAAAAQTTA
;
A
#
# COMPACT_ATOMS: atom_id res chain seq x y z
N ALA A 1 -61.43 89.09 49.98
CA ALA A 1 -60.18 89.56 49.38
C ALA A 1 -59.42 90.44 50.37
N CYS A 2 -58.08 90.43 50.37
CA CYS A 2 -57.21 91.25 51.21
C CYS A 2 -56.04 91.80 50.37
N GLY A 3 -55.87 93.12 50.30
CA GLY A 3 -54.86 93.80 49.46
C GLY A 3 -55.48 94.82 48.50
N SER A 4 -54.68 95.78 48.02
CA SER A 4 -55.15 96.77 47.04
C SER A 4 -55.45 96.08 45.70
N GLY A 5 -56.66 96.28 45.15
CA GLY A 5 -57.08 95.65 43.89
C GLY A 5 -57.30 94.13 43.96
N ALA A 6 -57.30 93.53 45.15
CA ALA A 6 -57.55 92.09 45.30
C ALA A 6 -59.02 91.75 45.04
N GLU A 7 -59.28 90.72 44.23
CA GLU A 7 -60.60 90.26 43.79
C GLU A 7 -60.86 88.83 44.24
N ALA A 8 -61.92 88.59 45.00
CA ALA A 8 -62.38 87.26 45.40
C ALA A 8 -63.87 87.13 45.06
N ASN A 9 -64.17 87.03 43.76
CA ASN A 9 -65.54 87.09 43.23
C ASN A 9 -66.25 85.73 43.20
N GLY A 10 -65.51 84.63 43.32
CA GLY A 10 -66.07 83.28 43.30
C GLY A 10 -66.65 82.82 44.64
N PHE A 11 -67.66 81.95 44.61
CA PHE A 11 -68.16 81.26 45.83
C PHE A 11 -67.03 80.47 46.50
N GLY A 12 -66.80 80.66 47.81
CA GLY A 12 -65.72 79.99 48.55
C GLY A 12 -64.30 80.43 48.15
N SER A 13 -64.15 81.56 47.44
CA SER A 13 -62.84 82.04 46.97
C SER A 13 -62.06 82.80 48.04
N THR A 14 -60.72 82.73 47.96
CA THR A 14 -59.78 83.48 48.80
C THR A 14 -58.78 84.21 47.92
N ALA A 15 -58.65 85.53 48.08
CA ALA A 15 -57.62 86.34 47.39
C ALA A 15 -56.85 87.19 48.42
N ILE A 16 -55.52 87.06 48.46
CA ILE A 16 -54.63 87.76 49.39
C ILE A 16 -53.40 88.28 48.62
N GLY A 17 -53.21 89.60 48.59
CA GLY A 17 -52.10 90.27 47.88
C GLY A 17 -52.58 91.36 46.93
N THR A 18 -51.71 92.31 46.59
CA THR A 18 -52.04 93.38 45.62
C THR A 18 -52.41 92.77 44.27
N ASN A 19 -53.57 93.11 43.72
CA ASN A 19 -54.11 92.58 42.47
C ASN A 19 -54.25 91.05 42.42
N ALA A 20 -54.34 90.35 43.55
CA ALA A 20 -54.61 88.92 43.57
C ALA A 20 -56.04 88.65 43.07
N GLN A 21 -56.23 87.69 42.16
CA GLN A 21 -57.53 87.38 41.53
C GLN A 21 -57.94 85.92 41.80
N ALA A 22 -59.08 85.75 42.46
CA ALA A 22 -59.73 84.45 42.73
C ALA A 22 -61.20 84.54 42.27
N ASN A 23 -61.43 84.40 40.96
CA ASN A 23 -62.69 84.80 40.32
C ASN A 23 -63.70 83.66 40.12
N TRP A 24 -63.35 82.43 40.48
CA TRP A 24 -64.19 81.24 40.30
C TRP A 24 -64.41 80.46 41.60
N GLN A 25 -65.33 79.50 41.57
CA GLN A 25 -65.72 78.72 42.75
C GLN A 25 -64.53 77.99 43.37
N ASN A 26 -64.42 78.04 44.70
CA ASN A 26 -63.40 77.38 45.52
C ASN A 26 -61.96 77.66 45.06
N THR A 27 -61.68 78.88 44.60
CA THR A 27 -60.34 79.31 44.18
C THR A 27 -59.55 79.92 45.32
N THR A 28 -58.23 79.78 45.30
CA THR A 28 -57.35 80.46 46.25
C THR A 28 -56.18 81.11 45.52
N ALA A 29 -56.07 82.44 45.61
CA ALA A 29 -54.96 83.23 45.06
C ALA A 29 -54.22 83.95 46.20
N ILE A 30 -52.94 83.67 46.39
CA ILE A 30 -52.11 84.26 47.45
C ILE A 30 -50.80 84.76 46.86
N GLY A 31 -50.57 86.08 46.85
CA GLY A 31 -49.41 86.73 46.28
C GLY A 31 -49.78 87.94 45.42
N ALA A 32 -48.85 88.89 45.26
CA ALA A 32 -49.09 90.02 44.36
C ALA A 32 -49.28 89.52 42.92
N ASN A 33 -50.35 89.95 42.25
CA ASN A 33 -50.74 89.49 40.91
C ASN A 33 -50.95 87.97 40.77
N ALA A 34 -51.14 87.22 41.87
CA ALA A 34 -51.51 85.81 41.80
C ALA A 34 -52.92 85.66 41.17
N SER A 35 -53.10 84.74 40.21
CA SER A 35 -54.34 84.61 39.42
C SER A 35 -54.85 83.17 39.40
N ALA A 36 -55.81 82.87 40.28
CA ALA A 36 -56.53 81.60 40.32
C ALA A 36 -57.88 81.77 39.62
N VAL A 37 -57.90 81.55 38.31
CA VAL A 37 -59.07 81.81 37.44
C VAL A 37 -59.69 80.55 36.82
N GLY A 38 -59.23 79.36 37.22
CA GLY A 38 -59.96 78.11 36.99
C GLY A 38 -60.81 77.73 38.21
N ALA A 39 -61.99 77.14 38.03
CA ALA A 39 -62.74 76.60 39.18
C ALA A 39 -61.88 75.59 39.97
N TRP A 40 -61.91 75.65 41.29
CA TRP A 40 -61.14 74.78 42.21
C TRP A 40 -59.61 74.92 42.07
N SER A 41 -59.13 76.03 41.51
CA SER A 41 -57.70 76.27 41.32
C SER A 41 -57.01 76.93 42.53
N LEU A 42 -55.70 76.73 42.63
CA LEU A 42 -54.85 77.28 43.69
C LEU A 42 -53.62 77.96 43.08
N SER A 43 -53.48 79.27 43.26
CA SER A 43 -52.30 80.05 42.84
C SER A 43 -51.63 80.69 44.06
N VAL A 44 -50.39 80.30 44.36
CA VAL A 44 -49.62 80.84 45.49
C VAL A 44 -48.24 81.31 45.01
N GLY A 45 -47.97 82.60 45.09
CA GLY A 45 -46.72 83.22 44.65
C GLY A 45 -46.96 84.48 43.81
N GLU A 46 -45.98 85.38 43.79
CA GLU A 46 -46.05 86.59 42.97
C GLU A 46 -46.16 86.23 41.49
N GLY A 47 -47.18 86.76 40.80
CA GLY A 47 -47.46 86.48 39.40
C GLY A 47 -47.77 85.02 39.06
N SER A 48 -48.06 84.17 40.06
CA SER A 48 -48.48 82.79 39.83
C SER A 48 -49.84 82.74 39.13
N SER A 49 -50.07 81.74 38.28
CA SER A 49 -51.29 81.65 37.47
C SER A 49 -51.80 80.21 37.37
N SER A 50 -53.06 80.00 37.72
CA SER A 50 -53.79 78.74 37.53
C SER A 50 -55.01 79.01 36.65
N ALA A 51 -54.84 78.79 35.34
CA ALA A 51 -55.76 79.33 34.33
C ALA A 51 -57.01 78.47 34.08
N THR A 52 -56.96 77.19 34.43
CA THR A 52 -57.96 76.18 34.08
C THR A 52 -58.44 75.43 35.32
N GLY A 53 -59.60 74.77 35.22
CA GLY A 53 -60.21 74.06 36.35
C GLY A 53 -59.27 73.03 36.98
N GLY A 54 -59.23 72.99 38.32
CA GLY A 54 -58.41 72.08 39.11
C GLY A 54 -56.90 72.32 39.04
N ALA A 55 -56.43 73.38 38.36
CA ALA A 55 -55.01 73.66 38.24
C ALA A 55 -54.40 74.21 39.55
N THR A 56 -53.16 73.83 39.85
CA THR A 56 -52.40 74.30 41.02
C THR A 56 -51.07 74.90 40.61
N ALA A 57 -50.82 76.17 40.89
CA ALA A 57 -49.55 76.86 40.67
C ALA A 57 -48.99 77.38 41.99
N ILE A 58 -47.81 76.92 42.40
CA ILE A 58 -47.14 77.37 43.62
C ILE A 58 -45.69 77.76 43.29
N GLY A 59 -45.36 79.04 43.45
CA GLY A 59 -44.06 79.63 43.16
C GLY A 59 -44.19 80.95 42.41
N THR A 60 -43.17 81.80 42.49
CA THR A 60 -43.13 83.06 41.72
C THR A 60 -43.21 82.75 40.23
N ARG A 61 -44.21 83.31 39.56
CA ARG A 61 -44.50 83.09 38.13
C ARG A 61 -44.71 81.62 37.74
N ALA A 62 -45.06 80.75 38.69
CA ALA A 62 -45.51 79.40 38.37
C ALA A 62 -46.80 79.48 37.53
N ASN A 63 -46.90 78.67 36.47
CA ASN A 63 -48.01 78.70 35.53
C ASN A 63 -48.56 77.30 35.30
N ALA A 64 -49.74 77.03 35.85
CA ALA A 64 -50.51 75.83 35.62
C ALA A 64 -51.68 76.17 34.69
N SER A 65 -51.45 76.07 33.37
CA SER A 65 -52.42 76.44 32.34
C SER A 65 -53.16 75.26 31.73
N GLY A 66 -52.77 74.03 32.05
CA GLY A 66 -53.50 72.82 31.67
C GLY A 66 -54.60 72.46 32.68
N GLY A 67 -55.72 71.91 32.22
CA GLY A 67 -56.77 71.41 33.12
C GLY A 67 -56.20 70.36 34.09
N TYR A 68 -56.50 70.47 35.38
CA TYR A 68 -55.95 69.60 36.44
C TYR A 68 -54.42 69.53 36.51
N SER A 69 -53.71 70.52 35.96
CA SER A 69 -52.24 70.54 35.96
C SER A 69 -51.64 71.08 37.26
N ILE A 70 -50.39 70.73 37.55
CA ILE A 70 -49.67 71.11 38.77
C ILE A 70 -48.32 71.73 38.39
N ALA A 71 -48.12 73.02 38.67
CA ALA A 71 -46.85 73.73 38.51
C ALA A 71 -46.29 74.14 39.89
N LEU A 72 -45.19 73.53 40.33
CA LEU A 72 -44.56 73.80 41.63
C LEU A 72 -43.10 74.23 41.43
N GLY A 73 -42.80 75.50 41.68
CA GLY A 73 -41.46 76.07 41.51
C GLY A 73 -41.48 77.43 40.84
N VAL A 74 -40.39 78.18 40.96
CA VAL A 74 -40.23 79.47 40.26
C VAL A 74 -40.30 79.22 38.76
N GLN A 75 -41.18 79.93 38.05
CA GLN A 75 -41.37 79.78 36.59
C GLN A 75 -41.66 78.34 36.11
N ALA A 76 -42.11 77.44 36.99
CA ALA A 76 -42.57 76.13 36.56
C ALA A 76 -43.77 76.28 35.63
N LEU A 77 -43.81 75.53 34.53
CA LEU A 77 -44.86 75.59 33.51
C LEU A 77 -45.47 74.20 33.32
N SER A 78 -46.73 74.06 33.70
CA SER A 78 -47.54 72.88 33.46
C SER A 78 -48.67 73.26 32.50
N SER A 79 -48.42 73.13 31.19
CA SER A 79 -49.37 73.56 30.15
C SER A 79 -50.14 72.42 29.50
N GLY A 80 -49.70 71.18 29.66
CA GLY A 80 -50.47 70.00 29.27
C GLY A 80 -51.63 69.76 30.24
N ALA A 81 -52.78 69.29 29.75
CA ALA A 81 -53.82 68.81 30.67
C ALA A 81 -53.31 67.60 31.46
N GLU A 82 -53.65 67.54 32.75
CA GLU A 82 -53.22 66.51 33.71
C GLU A 82 -51.69 66.40 33.87
N SER A 83 -50.96 67.46 33.50
CA SER A 83 -49.49 67.49 33.60
C SER A 83 -48.98 67.90 34.97
N ILE A 84 -47.73 67.54 35.28
CA ILE A 84 -47.04 67.93 36.51
C ILE A 84 -45.66 68.50 36.18
N ALA A 85 -45.42 69.77 36.50
CA ALA A 85 -44.11 70.41 36.43
C ALA A 85 -43.62 70.80 37.84
N MET A 86 -42.56 70.17 38.33
CA MET A 86 -41.96 70.46 39.64
C MET A 86 -40.48 70.83 39.53
N GLY A 87 -40.10 72.03 39.94
CA GLY A 87 -38.74 72.55 39.89
C GLY A 87 -38.67 73.93 39.23
N ASP A 88 -37.58 74.65 39.48
CA ASP A 88 -37.34 75.95 38.84
C ASP A 88 -37.28 75.79 37.31
N THR A 89 -38.17 76.49 36.61
CA THR A 89 -38.30 76.45 35.16
C THR A 89 -38.55 75.02 34.61
N ALA A 90 -39.09 74.10 35.41
CA ALA A 90 -39.55 72.79 34.94
C ALA A 90 -40.74 72.95 33.99
N LYS A 91 -40.82 72.14 32.93
CA LYS A 91 -41.83 72.27 31.88
C LYS A 91 -42.47 70.92 31.55
N ALA A 92 -43.76 70.79 31.86
CA ALA A 92 -44.59 69.67 31.43
C ALA A 92 -45.64 70.20 30.45
N THR A 93 -45.34 70.09 29.14
CA THR A 93 -46.11 70.79 28.10
C THR A 93 -47.09 69.93 27.33
N ALA A 94 -47.01 68.60 27.49
CA ALA A 94 -47.88 67.65 26.81
C ALA A 94 -48.91 67.01 27.75
N PHE A 95 -49.95 66.41 27.18
CA PHE A 95 -51.00 65.71 27.93
C PHE A 95 -50.41 64.59 28.81
N ILE A 96 -50.81 64.52 30.08
CA ILE A 96 -50.35 63.55 31.11
C ILE A 96 -48.82 63.54 31.28
N SER A 97 -48.11 64.61 30.90
CA SER A 97 -46.66 64.67 31.02
C SER A 97 -46.20 65.04 32.44
N THR A 98 -45.05 64.53 32.87
CA THR A 98 -44.46 64.82 34.19
C THR A 98 -43.00 65.26 34.04
N ALA A 99 -42.68 66.48 34.49
CA ALA A 99 -41.34 67.04 34.52
C ALA A 99 -40.94 67.39 35.96
N ILE A 100 -39.95 66.68 36.51
CA ILE A 100 -39.47 66.87 37.88
C ILE A 100 -37.96 67.14 37.85
N GLY A 101 -37.58 68.36 38.23
CA GLY A 101 -36.21 68.85 38.28
C GLY A 101 -36.07 70.20 37.61
N THR A 102 -35.09 71.00 38.07
CA THR A 102 -34.78 72.30 37.46
C THR A 102 -34.49 72.13 35.97
N LEU A 103 -35.14 72.95 35.14
CA LEU A 103 -35.04 72.90 33.68
C LEU A 103 -35.41 71.55 33.04
N SER A 104 -36.11 70.67 33.76
CA SER A 104 -36.65 69.44 33.16
C SER A 104 -37.74 69.77 32.13
N LEU A 105 -37.84 68.95 31.07
CA LEU A 105 -38.79 69.13 29.99
C LEU A 105 -39.46 67.80 29.64
N ALA A 106 -40.76 67.69 29.85
CA ALA A 106 -41.60 66.61 29.35
C ALA A 106 -42.54 67.17 28.28
N SER A 107 -42.24 66.89 27.01
CA SER A 107 -42.97 67.44 25.86
C SER A 107 -43.62 66.38 24.97
N GLY A 108 -43.39 65.09 25.23
CA GLY A 108 -44.16 63.99 24.65
C GLY A 108 -45.40 63.68 25.47
N GLU A 109 -46.48 63.23 24.83
CA GLU A 109 -47.68 62.75 25.53
C GLU A 109 -47.33 61.59 26.46
N GLY A 110 -47.76 61.65 27.72
CA GLY A 110 -47.43 60.66 28.75
C GLY A 110 -45.94 60.57 29.12
N ALA A 111 -45.10 61.50 28.65
CA ALA A 111 -43.67 61.45 28.88
C ALA A 111 -43.29 61.86 30.31
N ILE A 112 -42.22 61.27 30.85
CA ILE A 112 -41.70 61.53 32.19
C ILE A 112 -40.24 61.97 32.12
N ALA A 113 -39.95 63.20 32.53
CA ALA A 113 -38.59 63.72 32.68
C ALA A 113 -38.25 63.85 34.17
N LEU A 114 -37.35 63.01 34.68
CA LEU A 114 -36.93 63.00 36.09
C LEU A 114 -35.45 63.34 36.22
N GLY A 115 -35.15 64.58 36.59
CA GLY A 115 -33.80 65.07 36.84
C GLY A 115 -33.56 66.47 36.29
N VAL A 116 -32.52 67.14 36.80
CA VAL A 116 -32.11 68.46 36.31
C VAL A 116 -31.76 68.37 34.81
N GLN A 117 -32.41 69.21 33.99
CA GLN A 117 -32.27 69.20 32.53
C GLN A 117 -32.55 67.83 31.87
N ALA A 118 -33.35 66.97 32.50
CA ALA A 118 -33.86 65.77 31.82
C ALA A 118 -34.88 66.20 30.77
N THR A 119 -34.81 65.62 29.56
CA THR A 119 -35.72 65.92 28.47
C THR A 119 -36.36 64.63 27.95
N ALA A 120 -37.68 64.53 28.06
CA ALA A 120 -38.47 63.44 27.52
C ALA A 120 -39.43 64.00 26.45
N SER A 121 -39.08 63.79 25.18
CA SER A 121 -39.83 64.35 24.04
C SER A 121 -40.58 63.30 23.21
N GLY A 122 -40.22 62.01 23.33
CA GLY A 122 -40.98 60.92 22.73
C GLY A 122 -42.26 60.61 23.51
N VAL A 123 -43.29 60.11 22.83
CA VAL A 123 -44.56 59.68 23.41
C VAL A 123 -44.32 58.48 24.33
N GLY A 124 -44.86 58.52 25.55
CA GLY A 124 -44.71 57.46 26.57
C GLY A 124 -43.26 57.24 27.02
N SER A 125 -42.35 58.17 26.74
CA SER A 125 -40.92 58.03 27.03
C SER A 125 -40.56 58.47 28.45
N ILE A 126 -39.47 57.92 29.00
CA ILE A 126 -38.95 58.28 30.32
C ILE A 126 -37.48 58.70 30.21
N ALA A 127 -37.16 59.94 30.55
CA ALA A 127 -35.78 60.41 30.72
C ALA A 127 -35.42 60.41 32.20
N LEU A 128 -34.54 59.50 32.61
CA LEU A 128 -34.17 59.25 34.01
C LEU A 128 -32.74 59.73 34.31
N GLY A 129 -32.62 60.77 35.12
CA GLY A 129 -31.37 61.36 35.58
C GLY A 129 -31.01 62.69 34.93
N ARG A 130 -30.04 63.39 35.53
CA ARG A 130 -29.56 64.71 35.04
C ARG A 130 -29.09 64.62 33.59
N ASN A 131 -29.53 65.54 32.74
CA ASN A 131 -29.21 65.61 31.31
C ASN A 131 -29.61 64.37 30.48
N SER A 132 -30.47 63.49 31.00
CA SER A 132 -30.95 62.36 30.20
C SER A 132 -31.88 62.84 29.09
N LEU A 133 -31.80 62.21 27.92
CA LEU A 133 -32.61 62.53 26.75
C LEU A 133 -33.34 61.27 26.27
N ALA A 134 -34.67 61.28 26.33
CA ALA A 134 -35.54 60.27 25.75
C ALA A 134 -36.30 60.89 24.57
N ALA A 135 -35.71 60.78 23.37
CA ALA A 135 -36.26 61.39 22.15
C ALA A 135 -37.22 60.47 21.39
N ASP A 136 -37.05 59.16 21.53
CA ASP A 136 -37.86 58.14 20.87
C ASP A 136 -39.09 57.78 21.70
N ASP A 137 -40.13 57.28 21.04
CA ASP A 137 -41.37 56.84 21.69
C ASP A 137 -41.16 55.52 22.46
N ASN A 138 -41.85 55.36 23.59
CA ASN A 138 -41.90 54.12 24.38
C ASN A 138 -40.53 53.62 24.87
N VAL A 139 -39.59 54.52 25.17
CA VAL A 139 -38.25 54.16 25.70
C VAL A 139 -38.01 54.69 27.11
N VAL A 140 -37.11 54.04 27.84
CA VAL A 140 -36.49 54.59 29.06
C VAL A 140 -35.04 54.94 28.76
N SER A 141 -34.72 56.23 28.72
CA SER A 141 -33.35 56.71 28.58
C SER A 141 -32.76 57.05 29.94
N VAL A 142 -31.63 56.42 30.26
CA VAL A 142 -30.86 56.70 31.47
C VAL A 142 -29.67 57.61 31.20
N GLY A 143 -29.64 58.32 30.07
CA GLY A 143 -28.46 59.09 29.66
C GLY A 143 -28.69 59.86 28.36
N ASN A 144 -27.59 60.18 27.68
CA ASN A 144 -27.60 60.74 26.33
C ASN A 144 -26.37 60.25 25.55
N THR A 145 -26.19 60.72 24.32
CA THR A 145 -25.11 60.29 23.41
C THR A 145 -23.69 60.53 23.95
N THR A 146 -23.52 61.47 24.89
CA THR A 146 -22.24 61.82 25.52
C THR A 146 -22.13 61.39 26.98
N LEU A 147 -23.23 60.92 27.57
CA LEU A 147 -23.30 60.49 28.97
C LEU A 147 -24.15 59.22 29.08
N GLN A 148 -23.51 58.07 28.89
CA GLN A 148 -24.11 56.77 29.15
C GLN A 148 -23.90 56.37 30.61
N ARG A 149 -24.93 55.76 31.22
CA ARG A 149 -24.87 55.24 32.58
C ARG A 149 -24.85 53.72 32.56
N ARG A 150 -24.12 53.12 33.50
CA ARG A 150 -24.25 51.70 33.79
C ARG A 150 -25.51 51.46 34.61
N ILE A 151 -26.27 50.43 34.27
CA ILE A 151 -27.33 49.90 35.12
C ILE A 151 -26.72 48.77 35.94
N ILE A 152 -26.68 48.93 37.27
CA ILE A 152 -26.08 47.98 38.20
C ILE A 152 -27.11 47.49 39.22
N ASN A 153 -26.79 46.40 39.92
CA ASN A 153 -27.72 45.70 40.82
C ASN A 153 -28.97 45.16 40.11
N VAL A 154 -28.80 44.76 38.84
CA VAL A 154 -29.83 44.07 38.05
C VAL A 154 -29.79 42.59 38.43
N GLY A 155 -30.93 42.06 38.88
CA GLY A 155 -31.08 40.61 39.11
C GLY A 155 -30.90 39.83 37.80
N LEU A 156 -30.59 38.53 37.90
CA LEU A 156 -30.49 37.70 36.71
C LEU A 156 -31.84 37.67 35.99
N GLY A 157 -31.83 37.96 34.69
CA GLY A 157 -33.04 37.84 33.89
C GLY A 157 -33.45 36.38 33.73
N THR A 158 -34.74 36.11 33.63
CA THR A 158 -35.23 34.79 33.23
C THR A 158 -34.83 34.54 31.79
N LEU A 159 -34.19 33.41 31.49
CA LEU A 159 -33.80 33.07 30.11
C LEU A 159 -34.82 32.12 29.51
N SER A 160 -35.69 32.63 28.64
CA SER A 160 -36.69 31.87 27.90
C SER A 160 -36.96 32.53 26.53
N ALA A 161 -37.62 31.81 25.63
CA ALA A 161 -37.91 32.30 24.27
C ALA A 161 -38.81 33.55 24.23
N THR A 162 -39.57 33.81 25.30
CA THR A 162 -40.50 34.93 25.40
C THR A 162 -40.10 35.93 26.49
N SER A 163 -38.89 35.81 27.04
CA SER A 163 -38.44 36.70 28.11
C SER A 163 -38.20 38.10 27.60
N THR A 164 -38.60 39.09 28.39
CA THR A 164 -38.32 40.52 28.20
C THR A 164 -37.43 41.07 29.32
N ASP A 165 -36.80 40.19 30.10
CA ASP A 165 -35.92 40.59 31.19
C ASP A 165 -34.57 41.10 30.65
N ALA A 166 -33.96 42.05 31.37
CA ALA A 166 -32.60 42.49 31.06
C ALA A 166 -31.59 41.35 31.34
N VAL A 167 -30.70 41.10 30.38
CA VAL A 167 -29.60 40.13 30.55
C VAL A 167 -28.43 40.80 31.27
N THR A 168 -27.97 40.16 32.35
CA THR A 168 -26.82 40.64 33.12
C THR A 168 -25.48 40.20 32.51
N GLY A 169 -24.40 40.87 32.90
CA GLY A 169 -23.04 40.48 32.51
C GLY A 169 -22.67 39.05 32.95
N ALA A 170 -23.18 38.57 34.09
CA ALA A 170 -22.93 37.19 34.56
C ALA A 170 -23.55 36.14 33.62
N GLN A 171 -24.74 36.40 33.08
CA GLN A 171 -25.41 35.50 32.15
C GLN A 171 -24.70 35.48 30.79
N LEU A 172 -24.32 36.65 30.27
CA LEU A 172 -23.56 36.74 29.03
C LEU A 172 -22.17 36.07 29.17
N TYR A 173 -21.52 36.26 30.32
CA TYR A 173 -20.25 35.59 30.61
C TYR A 173 -20.39 34.06 30.60
N ALA A 174 -21.43 33.50 31.24
CA ALA A 174 -21.70 32.07 31.20
C ALA A 174 -21.90 31.55 29.76
N THR A 175 -22.65 32.28 28.93
CA THR A 175 -22.81 31.95 27.51
C THR A 175 -21.46 31.97 26.77
N ASN A 176 -20.62 32.98 27.01
CA ASN A 176 -19.31 33.09 26.36
C ASN A 176 -18.36 31.96 26.76
N GLN A 177 -18.46 31.45 27.99
CA GLN A 177 -17.72 30.25 28.42
C GLN A 177 -18.17 29.02 27.64
N ASN A 178 -19.48 28.85 27.43
CA ASN A 178 -20.02 27.76 26.62
C ASN A 178 -19.58 27.86 25.15
N VAL A 179 -19.56 29.07 24.58
CA VAL A 179 -19.06 29.32 23.22
C VAL A 179 -17.57 28.96 23.11
N THR A 180 -16.77 29.36 24.09
CA THR A 180 -15.33 29.02 24.13
C THR A 180 -15.10 27.52 24.20
N ALA A 181 -15.88 26.80 25.02
CA ALA A 181 -15.81 25.34 25.10
C ALA A 181 -16.23 24.66 23.78
N ALA A 182 -17.27 25.16 23.12
CA ALA A 182 -17.70 24.67 21.81
C ALA A 182 -16.62 24.89 20.75
N GLN A 183 -15.96 26.07 20.75
CA GLN A 183 -14.85 26.35 19.86
C GLN A 183 -13.67 25.39 20.08
N SER A 184 -13.27 25.17 21.34
CA SER A 184 -12.21 24.21 21.66
C SER A 184 -12.53 22.78 21.21
N THR A 185 -13.80 22.38 21.29
CA THR A 185 -14.26 21.07 20.80
C THR A 185 -14.14 20.99 19.28
N ALA A 186 -14.52 22.06 18.57
CA ALA A 186 -14.40 22.15 17.12
C ALA A 186 -12.93 22.10 16.66
N ASP A 187 -12.03 22.82 17.34
CA ASP A 187 -10.60 22.82 17.05
C ASP A 187 -9.97 21.43 17.24
N THR A 188 -10.39 20.70 18.28
CA THR A 188 -9.94 19.32 18.53
C THR A 188 -10.42 18.39 17.41
N ALA A 189 -11.70 18.49 17.02
CA ALA A 189 -12.24 17.68 15.92
C ALA A 189 -11.52 17.95 14.58
N LEU A 190 -11.11 19.20 14.33
CA LEU A 190 -10.32 19.56 13.16
C LEU A 190 -8.92 18.91 13.20
N ALA A 191 -8.26 18.90 14.36
CA ALA A 191 -6.96 18.26 14.54
C ALA A 191 -7.04 16.72 14.38
N ASP A 192 -8.09 16.10 14.92
CA ASP A 192 -8.36 14.67 14.77
C ASP A 192 -8.59 14.31 13.30
N ALA A 193 -9.37 15.14 12.57
CA ALA A 193 -9.60 14.95 11.14
C ALA A 193 -8.31 15.05 10.33
N ALA A 194 -7.42 16.00 10.64
CA ALA A 194 -6.11 16.12 9.99
C ALA A 194 -5.20 14.90 10.26
N THR A 195 -5.25 14.36 11.48
CA THR A 195 -4.51 13.13 11.85
C THR A 195 -5.05 11.92 11.10
N ALA A 196 -6.38 11.79 11.01
CA ALA A 196 -7.03 10.74 10.24
C ALA A 196 -6.67 10.83 8.74
N GLN A 197 -6.62 12.03 8.18
CA GLN A 197 -6.18 12.26 6.80
C GLN A 197 -4.73 11.79 6.58
N THR A 198 -3.82 12.16 7.47
CA THR A 198 -2.41 11.74 7.39
C THR A 198 -2.27 10.21 7.45
N THR A 199 -3.06 9.56 8.30
CA THR A 199 -3.09 8.08 8.41
C THR A 199 -3.60 7.45 7.12
N ALA A 200 -4.64 8.02 6.51
CA ALA A 200 -5.17 7.55 5.24
C ALA A 200 -4.14 7.70 4.11
N ASP A 201 -3.44 8.83 4.05
CA ASP A 201 -2.36 9.06 3.07
C ASP A 201 -1.22 8.05 3.23
N GLY A 202 -0.84 7.71 4.47
CA GLY A 202 0.13 6.66 4.78
C GLY A 202 -0.32 5.28 4.29
N ALA A 203 -1.58 4.91 4.54
CA ALA A 203 -2.13 3.65 4.07
C ALA A 203 -2.15 3.55 2.53
N VAL A 204 -2.42 4.66 1.83
CA VAL A 204 -2.34 4.72 0.36
C VAL A 204 -0.89 4.51 -0.12
N ALA A 205 0.09 5.12 0.54
CA ALA A 205 1.50 4.95 0.21
C ALA A 205 1.97 3.49 0.42
N ASP A 206 1.60 2.88 1.55
CA ASP A 206 1.92 1.47 1.84
C ASP A 206 1.30 0.53 0.79
N ALA A 207 0.05 0.77 0.41
CA ALA A 207 -0.62 0.01 -0.65
C ALA A 207 0.12 0.13 -2.00
N ALA A 208 0.60 1.33 -2.35
CA ALA A 208 1.39 1.55 -3.57
C ALA A 208 2.75 0.82 -3.53
N ALA A 209 3.42 0.80 -2.37
CA ALA A 209 4.68 0.07 -2.18
C ALA A 209 4.48 -1.46 -2.27
N ALA A 210 3.41 -1.97 -1.66
CA ALA A 210 3.02 -3.37 -1.75
C ALA A 210 2.73 -3.77 -3.21
N HIS A 211 2.02 -2.93 -3.97
CA HIS A 211 1.76 -3.16 -5.39
C HIS A 211 3.05 -3.19 -6.22
N THR A 212 3.99 -2.29 -5.96
CA THR A 212 5.31 -2.31 -6.61
C THR A 212 6.06 -3.62 -6.33
N THR A 213 6.08 -4.06 -5.07
CA THR A 213 6.71 -5.32 -4.67
C THR A 213 6.07 -6.52 -5.36
N ALA A 214 4.73 -6.56 -5.44
CA ALA A 214 4.00 -7.61 -6.15
C ALA A 214 4.36 -7.65 -7.65
N ASN A 215 4.50 -6.49 -8.30
CA ASN A 215 4.93 -6.42 -9.69
C ASN A 215 6.35 -6.95 -9.90
N THR A 216 7.28 -6.63 -8.99
CA THR A 216 8.64 -7.19 -9.03
C THR A 216 8.63 -8.71 -8.85
N ALA A 217 7.83 -9.22 -7.91
CA ALA A 217 7.69 -10.66 -7.70
C ALA A 217 7.12 -11.36 -8.95
N LEU A 218 6.11 -10.77 -9.59
CA LEU A 218 5.54 -11.27 -10.84
C LEU A 218 6.59 -11.31 -11.97
N ALA A 219 7.40 -10.26 -12.12
CA ALA A 219 8.48 -10.22 -13.11
C ALA A 219 9.53 -11.31 -12.85
N ASN A 220 9.97 -11.48 -11.60
CA ASN A 220 10.92 -12.53 -11.21
C ASN A 220 10.35 -13.94 -11.49
N ALA A 221 9.07 -14.17 -11.21
CA ALA A 221 8.41 -15.43 -11.51
C ALA A 221 8.38 -15.70 -13.03
N ALA A 222 8.12 -14.68 -13.86
CA ALA A 222 8.17 -14.81 -15.31
C ALA A 222 9.59 -15.15 -15.82
N THR A 223 10.63 -14.53 -15.25
CA THR A 223 12.02 -14.87 -15.55
C THR A 223 12.34 -16.31 -15.15
N ALA A 224 11.98 -16.73 -13.93
CA ALA A 224 12.20 -18.09 -13.44
C ALA A 224 11.50 -19.13 -14.32
N GLN A 225 10.27 -18.86 -14.77
CA GLN A 225 9.54 -19.71 -15.71
C GLN A 225 10.27 -19.84 -17.05
N THR A 226 10.85 -18.75 -17.55
CA THR A 226 11.64 -18.75 -18.78
C THR A 226 12.89 -19.61 -18.62
N THR A 227 13.64 -19.45 -17.52
CA THR A 227 14.80 -20.30 -17.20
C THR A 227 14.43 -21.78 -17.09
N ALA A 228 13.32 -22.11 -16.42
CA ALA A 228 12.83 -23.48 -16.31
C ALA A 228 12.46 -24.07 -17.69
N ASN A 229 11.84 -23.27 -18.56
CA ASN A 229 11.52 -23.69 -19.93
C ASN A 229 12.78 -23.95 -20.76
N THR A 230 13.82 -23.13 -20.62
CA THR A 230 15.13 -23.34 -21.27
C THR A 230 15.78 -24.63 -20.76
N ALA A 231 15.87 -24.81 -19.44
CA ALA A 231 16.47 -26.01 -18.84
C ALA A 231 15.74 -27.30 -19.27
N ARG A 232 14.40 -27.26 -19.36
CA ARG A 232 13.59 -28.38 -19.89
C ARG A 232 13.95 -28.70 -21.34
N THR A 233 14.18 -27.67 -22.16
CA THR A 233 14.54 -27.84 -23.57
C THR A 233 15.95 -28.44 -23.70
N GLU A 234 16.92 -27.92 -22.95
CA GLU A 234 18.29 -28.46 -22.90
C GLU A 234 18.32 -29.91 -22.43
N ALA A 235 17.53 -30.27 -21.40
CA ALA A 235 17.40 -31.63 -20.92
C ALA A 235 16.83 -32.57 -22.01
N ALA A 236 15.83 -32.12 -22.78
CA ALA A 236 15.28 -32.88 -23.90
C ALA A 236 16.31 -33.09 -25.02
N THR A 237 17.12 -32.08 -25.32
CA THR A 237 18.25 -32.19 -26.26
C THR A 237 19.29 -33.19 -25.76
N ALA A 238 19.71 -33.09 -24.49
CA ALA A 238 20.66 -34.02 -23.89
C ALA A 238 20.17 -35.47 -23.89
N GLN A 239 18.87 -35.69 -23.61
CA GLN A 239 18.22 -36.99 -23.69
C GLN A 239 18.28 -37.57 -25.12
N THR A 240 18.06 -36.71 -26.13
CA THR A 240 18.15 -37.10 -27.55
C THR A 240 19.58 -37.51 -27.90
N THR A 241 20.58 -36.71 -27.51
CA THR A 241 22.00 -37.05 -27.70
C THR A 241 22.38 -38.37 -27.03
N ALA A 242 21.93 -38.59 -25.79
CA ALA A 242 22.19 -39.84 -25.07
C ALA A 242 21.54 -41.05 -25.75
N ASN A 243 20.32 -40.89 -26.29
CA ASN A 243 19.65 -41.94 -27.06
C ASN A 243 20.38 -42.27 -28.36
N THR A 244 20.91 -41.26 -29.07
CA THR A 244 21.75 -41.47 -30.25
C THR A 244 23.02 -42.24 -29.88
N ALA A 245 23.76 -41.79 -28.85
CA ALA A 245 24.97 -42.46 -28.40
C ALA A 245 24.73 -43.92 -27.97
N ARG A 246 23.60 -44.19 -27.28
CA ARG A 246 23.18 -45.55 -26.93
C ARG A 246 22.95 -46.42 -28.17
N THR A 247 22.35 -45.85 -29.21
CA THR A 247 22.08 -46.56 -30.48
C THR A 247 23.39 -46.86 -31.20
N GLU A 248 24.30 -45.88 -31.30
CA GLU A 248 25.63 -46.06 -31.88
C GLU A 248 26.45 -47.11 -31.12
N ALA A 249 26.42 -47.11 -29.78
CA ALA A 249 27.08 -48.11 -28.96
C ALA A 249 26.51 -49.52 -29.21
N ALA A 250 25.20 -49.67 -29.35
CA ALA A 250 24.57 -50.95 -29.69
C ALA A 250 25.00 -51.44 -31.09
N THR A 251 25.07 -50.54 -32.07
CA THR A 251 25.60 -50.87 -33.40
C THR A 251 27.05 -51.32 -33.33
N ALA A 252 27.90 -50.61 -32.59
CA ALA A 252 29.31 -50.98 -32.39
C ALA A 252 29.46 -52.35 -31.71
N GLN A 253 28.63 -52.65 -30.70
CA GLN A 253 28.59 -53.95 -30.04
C GLN A 253 28.23 -55.07 -31.02
N ASN A 254 27.19 -54.88 -31.85
CA ASN A 254 26.81 -55.86 -32.87
C ASN A 254 27.94 -56.12 -33.87
N SER A 255 28.65 -55.06 -34.30
CA SER A 255 29.83 -55.19 -35.16
C SER A 255 30.96 -55.97 -34.47
N ALA A 256 31.21 -55.73 -33.18
CA ALA A 256 32.21 -56.46 -32.41
C ALA A 256 31.84 -57.95 -32.23
N ASP A 257 30.57 -58.26 -31.97
CA ASP A 257 30.09 -59.64 -31.86
C ASP A 257 30.17 -60.40 -33.19
N LEU A 258 29.91 -59.71 -34.31
CA LEU A 258 30.12 -60.27 -35.65
C LEU A 258 31.61 -60.58 -35.86
N ALA A 259 32.50 -59.63 -35.60
CA ALA A 259 33.94 -59.82 -35.72
C ALA A 259 34.46 -60.97 -34.84
N ARG A 260 33.93 -61.13 -33.62
CA ARG A 260 34.24 -62.26 -32.73
C ARG A 260 33.79 -63.59 -33.33
N THR A 261 32.61 -63.63 -33.94
CA THR A 261 32.06 -64.84 -34.59
C THR A 261 32.91 -65.22 -35.80
N GLU A 262 33.29 -64.25 -36.63
CA GLU A 262 34.20 -64.44 -37.76
C GLU A 262 35.57 -64.94 -37.32
N ALA A 263 36.15 -64.36 -36.25
CA ALA A 263 37.41 -64.80 -35.68
C ALA A 263 37.35 -66.25 -35.17
N ALA A 264 36.26 -66.63 -34.49
CA ALA A 264 36.05 -68.01 -34.05
C ALA A 264 35.92 -69.00 -35.23
N ALA A 265 35.23 -68.59 -36.30
CA ALA A 265 35.14 -69.38 -37.52
C ALA A 265 36.52 -69.57 -38.18
N ALA A 266 37.31 -68.49 -38.28
CA ALA A 266 38.68 -68.55 -38.78
C ALA A 266 39.57 -69.47 -37.94
N GLN A 267 39.44 -69.44 -36.61
CA GLN A 267 40.16 -70.35 -35.71
C GLN A 267 39.73 -71.81 -35.91
N SER A 268 38.44 -72.08 -36.08
CA SER A 268 37.94 -73.43 -36.38
C SER A 268 38.54 -73.95 -37.69
N SER A 269 38.53 -73.14 -38.75
CA SER A 269 39.18 -73.48 -40.02
C SER A 269 40.67 -73.75 -39.86
N ALA A 270 41.38 -72.96 -39.04
CA ALA A 270 42.80 -73.19 -38.75
C ALA A 270 43.03 -74.52 -38.00
N ASN A 271 42.18 -74.87 -37.04
CA ASN A 271 42.26 -76.15 -36.32
C ASN A 271 42.00 -77.35 -37.24
N THR A 272 41.04 -77.24 -38.15
CA THR A 272 40.81 -78.26 -39.20
C THR A 272 42.06 -78.42 -40.06
N ALA A 273 42.63 -77.32 -40.55
CA ALA A 273 43.86 -77.35 -41.34
C ALA A 273 45.03 -77.98 -40.57
N LEU A 274 45.15 -77.74 -39.26
CA LEU A 274 46.16 -78.37 -38.41
C LEU A 274 45.93 -79.89 -38.28
N THR A 275 44.68 -80.31 -38.14
CA THR A 275 44.30 -81.74 -38.07
C THR A 275 44.58 -82.45 -39.39
N ASP A 276 44.25 -81.81 -40.52
CA ASP A 276 44.55 -82.30 -41.86
C ASP A 276 46.07 -82.44 -42.07
N ALA A 277 46.84 -81.44 -41.62
CA ALA A 277 48.30 -81.47 -41.68
C ALA A 277 48.89 -82.63 -40.83
N ALA A 278 48.36 -82.86 -39.63
CA ALA A 278 48.75 -84.00 -38.79
C ALA A 278 48.41 -85.35 -39.46
N THR A 279 47.24 -85.44 -40.09
CA THR A 279 46.81 -86.63 -40.84
C THR A 279 47.72 -86.89 -42.05
N ALA A 280 48.09 -85.83 -42.77
CA ALA A 280 49.06 -85.90 -43.88
C ALA A 280 50.44 -86.37 -43.39
N GLN A 281 50.92 -85.87 -42.24
CA GLN A 281 52.18 -86.29 -41.64
C GLN A 281 52.15 -87.76 -41.17
N ALA A 282 51.05 -88.23 -40.61
CA ALA A 282 50.86 -89.64 -40.26
C ALA A 282 50.91 -90.53 -41.51
N THR A 283 50.23 -90.12 -42.58
CA THR A 283 50.25 -90.80 -43.88
C THR A 283 51.68 -90.87 -44.46
N ALA A 284 52.41 -89.77 -44.41
CA ALA A 284 53.81 -89.71 -44.84
C ALA A 284 54.72 -90.62 -44.00
N THR A 285 54.46 -90.72 -42.68
CA THR A 285 55.20 -91.61 -41.78
C THR A 285 54.93 -93.07 -42.12
N THR A 286 53.68 -93.46 -42.35
CA THR A 286 53.30 -94.80 -42.81
C THR A 286 53.99 -95.14 -44.13
N ALA A 287 53.93 -94.25 -45.12
CA ALA A 287 54.59 -94.44 -46.42
C ALA A 287 56.11 -94.62 -46.27
N ARG A 288 56.76 -93.88 -45.37
CA ARG A 288 58.19 -94.04 -45.06
C ARG A 288 58.52 -95.39 -44.41
N THR A 289 57.60 -95.91 -43.60
CA THR A 289 57.74 -97.21 -42.93
C THR A 289 57.58 -98.37 -43.92
N GLU A 290 56.62 -98.25 -44.85
CA GLU A 290 56.43 -99.18 -45.97
C GLU A 290 57.62 -99.16 -46.94
N ALA A 291 58.18 -97.98 -47.24
CA ALA A 291 59.39 -97.85 -48.05
C ALA A 291 60.61 -98.54 -47.39
N ALA A 292 60.76 -98.44 -46.06
CA ALA A 292 61.81 -99.15 -45.33
C ALA A 292 61.63 -100.69 -45.35
N ALA A 293 60.38 -101.17 -45.28
CA ALA A 293 60.06 -102.59 -45.43
C ALA A 293 60.35 -103.11 -46.86
N ALA A 294 60.06 -102.30 -47.88
CA ALA A 294 60.40 -102.61 -49.27
C ALA A 294 61.92 -102.68 -49.50
N GLN A 295 62.69 -101.78 -48.88
CA GLN A 295 64.16 -101.78 -48.94
C GLN A 295 64.76 -103.07 -48.34
N THR A 296 64.26 -103.49 -47.18
CA THR A 296 64.69 -104.73 -46.52
C THR A 296 64.45 -105.97 -47.39
N THR A 297 63.34 -105.96 -48.14
CA THR A 297 62.98 -107.01 -49.10
C THR A 297 63.94 -107.03 -50.30
N ALA A 298 64.33 -105.84 -50.80
CA ALA A 298 65.29 -105.70 -51.89
C ALA A 298 66.72 -106.18 -51.49
N ASP A 299 67.16 -105.86 -50.28
CA ASP A 299 68.47 -106.28 -49.77
C ASP A 299 68.57 -107.82 -49.61
N THR A 300 67.45 -108.46 -49.24
CA THR A 300 67.34 -109.92 -49.15
C THR A 300 67.41 -110.57 -50.55
N ALA A 301 66.82 -109.95 -51.56
CA ALA A 301 66.88 -110.42 -52.94
C ALA A 301 68.31 -110.33 -53.52
N LEU A 302 69.05 -109.27 -53.17
CA LEU A 302 70.44 -109.08 -53.60
C LEU A 302 71.40 -110.12 -53.01
N ALA A 303 71.20 -110.52 -51.74
CA ALA A 303 71.98 -111.57 -51.09
C ALA A 303 71.78 -112.96 -51.74
N ASN A 304 70.56 -113.28 -52.17
CA ASN A 304 70.26 -114.55 -52.84
C ASN A 304 70.86 -114.64 -54.25
N ALA A 305 70.96 -113.52 -54.98
CA ALA A 305 71.60 -113.48 -56.29
C ALA A 305 73.12 -113.74 -56.22
N ALA A 306 73.79 -113.26 -55.17
CA ALA A 306 75.22 -113.49 -54.97
C ALA A 306 75.57 -114.97 -54.65
N ALA A 307 74.67 -115.68 -53.95
CA ALA A 307 74.83 -117.10 -53.64
C ALA A 307 74.71 -118.00 -54.89
N ALA A 308 73.84 -117.64 -55.84
CA ALA A 308 73.65 -118.38 -57.09
C ALA A 308 74.88 -118.29 -58.03
N GLN A 309 75.56 -117.14 -58.07
CA GLN A 309 76.74 -116.92 -58.91
C GLN A 309 77.95 -117.76 -58.45
N THR A 310 78.12 -117.92 -57.14
CA THR A 310 79.23 -118.70 -56.55
C THR A 310 79.12 -120.21 -56.88
N THR A 311 77.89 -120.71 -57.02
CA THR A 311 77.62 -122.11 -57.37
C THR A 311 77.91 -122.40 -58.85
N ALA A 312 77.68 -121.44 -59.74
CA ALA A 312 77.93 -121.58 -61.17
C ALA A 312 79.44 -121.58 -61.53
N ASP A 313 80.26 -120.81 -60.81
CA ASP A 313 81.71 -120.76 -61.07
C ASP A 313 82.46 -122.01 -60.60
N THR A 314 81.94 -122.72 -59.60
CA THR A 314 82.52 -123.97 -59.09
C THR A 314 82.34 -125.13 -60.10
N ALA A 315 81.17 -125.22 -60.74
CA ALA A 315 80.87 -126.25 -61.75
C ALA A 315 81.69 -126.10 -63.05
N ARG A 316 82.11 -124.88 -63.39
CA ARG A 316 82.91 -124.58 -64.60
C ARG A 316 84.37 -125.04 -64.48
N VAL A 317 84.91 -125.09 -63.26
CA VAL A 317 86.30 -125.50 -62.98
C VAL A 317 86.45 -127.04 -62.98
N GLU A 318 85.45 -127.78 -62.52
CA GLU A 318 85.45 -129.24 -62.53
C GLU A 318 85.34 -129.82 -63.96
N ALA A 319 84.59 -129.18 -64.85
CA ALA A 319 84.50 -129.56 -66.26
C ALA A 319 85.82 -129.40 -67.04
N ALA A 320 86.62 -128.38 -66.73
CA ALA A 320 87.91 -128.14 -67.39
C ALA A 320 89.01 -129.14 -66.97
N THR A 321 88.89 -129.72 -65.78
CA THR A 321 89.86 -130.68 -65.22
C THR A 321 89.66 -132.10 -65.80
N ALA A 322 88.41 -132.47 -66.12
CA ALA A 322 88.10 -133.74 -66.78
C ALA A 322 88.57 -133.80 -68.26
N GLN A 323 88.50 -132.67 -68.98
CA GLN A 323 88.93 -132.57 -70.39
C GLN A 323 90.46 -132.74 -70.56
N THR A 324 91.25 -132.26 -69.59
CA THR A 324 92.73 -132.31 -69.63
C THR A 324 93.26 -133.74 -69.37
N THR A 325 92.53 -134.53 -68.57
CA THR A 325 92.89 -135.92 -68.25
C THR A 325 92.62 -136.87 -69.43
N ALA A 326 91.54 -136.64 -70.19
CA ALA A 326 91.20 -137.44 -71.37
C ALA A 326 92.18 -137.22 -72.55
N ASN A 327 92.64 -135.98 -72.77
CA ASN A 327 93.58 -135.67 -73.85
C ASN A 327 94.98 -136.26 -73.59
N THR A 328 95.39 -136.43 -72.32
CA THR A 328 96.66 -137.06 -71.94
C THR A 328 96.64 -138.58 -72.18
N ALA A 329 95.48 -139.24 -72.05
CA ALA A 329 95.32 -140.66 -72.34
C ALA A 329 95.40 -140.97 -73.86
N LEU A 330 94.95 -140.02 -74.71
CA LEU A 330 95.00 -140.16 -76.16
C LEU A 330 96.45 -140.04 -76.71
N THR A 331 97.29 -139.21 -76.09
CA THR A 331 98.72 -139.06 -76.46
C THR A 331 99.57 -140.26 -76.05
N ASN A 332 99.24 -140.92 -74.93
CA ASN A 332 99.97 -142.11 -74.48
C ASN A 332 99.67 -143.36 -75.33
N ALA A 333 98.45 -143.50 -75.86
CA ALA A 333 98.10 -144.58 -76.80
C ALA A 333 98.81 -144.42 -78.16
N ALA A 334 99.00 -143.18 -78.64
CA ALA A 334 99.75 -142.89 -79.87
C ALA A 334 101.26 -143.18 -79.75
N THR A 335 101.82 -143.12 -78.52
CA THR A 335 103.25 -143.42 -78.26
C THR A 335 103.51 -144.94 -78.16
N ALA A 336 102.52 -145.73 -77.72
CA ALA A 336 102.60 -147.19 -77.74
C ALA A 336 102.58 -147.76 -79.18
N GLN A 337 101.82 -147.13 -80.08
CA GLN A 337 101.80 -147.47 -81.51
C GLN A 337 103.16 -147.21 -82.18
N ALA A 338 103.91 -146.19 -81.76
CA ALA A 338 105.23 -145.86 -82.30
C ALA A 338 106.36 -146.80 -81.78
N THR A 339 106.19 -147.44 -80.61
CA THR A 339 107.20 -148.35 -80.05
C THR A 339 107.10 -149.77 -80.62
N ALA A 340 105.89 -150.24 -80.92
CA ALA A 340 105.69 -151.52 -81.62
C ALA A 340 106.24 -151.47 -83.06
N ASP A 341 106.15 -150.30 -83.70
CA ASP A 341 106.68 -150.03 -85.04
C ASP A 341 108.22 -149.88 -85.09
N ILE A 342 108.91 -149.77 -83.95
CA ILE A 342 110.38 -149.85 -83.83
C ILE A 342 110.82 -151.30 -83.61
N ALA A 343 110.02 -152.13 -82.92
CA ALA A 343 110.26 -153.57 -82.81
C ALA A 343 110.05 -154.31 -84.16
N ARG A 344 109.32 -153.69 -85.10
CA ARG A 344 109.31 -154.06 -86.52
C ARG A 344 110.71 -154.07 -87.15
N ASP A 345 111.67 -153.31 -86.66
CA ASP A 345 112.91 -153.03 -87.40
C ASP A 345 114.16 -153.70 -86.79
N GLU A 346 114.18 -154.07 -85.49
CA GLU A 346 115.36 -154.72 -84.86
C GLU A 346 115.37 -156.26 -85.00
N ALA A 347 114.23 -156.94 -85.08
CA ALA A 347 114.21 -158.39 -85.35
C ALA A 347 114.54 -158.72 -86.82
N ALA A 348 114.47 -157.73 -87.71
CA ALA A 348 114.93 -157.83 -89.09
C ALA A 348 116.47 -157.71 -89.25
N ALA A 349 117.23 -157.44 -88.16
CA ALA A 349 118.66 -157.09 -88.25
C ALA A 349 119.64 -158.04 -87.53
N ALA A 350 119.20 -159.04 -86.75
CA ALA A 350 120.12 -159.96 -86.05
C ALA A 350 120.16 -161.37 -86.68
N GLN A 351 121.04 -161.51 -87.68
CA GLN A 351 121.90 -162.66 -87.98
C GLN A 351 121.28 -164.05 -88.25
N THR A 352 121.51 -164.75 -89.37
CA THR A 352 122.52 -164.68 -90.46
C THR A 352 124.00 -164.72 -90.06
N THR A 353 124.38 -165.17 -88.86
CA THR A 353 125.76 -165.64 -88.59
C THR A 353 125.85 -166.57 -87.38
N ALA A 354 126.14 -167.85 -87.68
CA ALA A 354 126.51 -169.02 -86.86
C ALA A 354 125.45 -170.13 -86.84
#